data_AF-A0A3M7D245-F1
#
_entry.id   AF-A0A3M7D245-F1
#
_cell.length_a   1.000
_cell.length_b   1.000
_cell.length_c   1.000
_cell.angle_alpha   90.00
_cell.angle_beta   90.00
_cell.angle_gamma   90.00
#
_symmetry.space_group_name_H-M   'P 1'
#
loop_
_entity.id
_entity.type
_entity.pdbx_description
1 polymer ?
#
loop_
_entity_poly.entity_id
_entity_poly.type
_entity_poly.pdbx_seq_one_letter_code
_entity_poly.pdbx_strand_id
1 'polypeptide(L)'
;MNAATMLSAQPAKKAIQSLPRARRFSSTPAPAAVSPYKRNTQSQAQQSTRRNVSASSKQSAQAQAATAPQRAVPSPAFNRDDQNRMRDVQPLQPFRQPEMDHSFVGMKGGEIFHEMMLRQGVKHVFGYPGGAILPVFDAIYNSKNFEFILPRHEQGAGHMAEGYARATGKPGVVLVTSGPGATNTITPMQDALMDGTPLVVFSGQVVTSALGSDAFQEADIVGISRACTKWNVMVKTISELPRRINEAFEIATSGRPGPVLVDLPKDVTAGTLTRPIPMTSTLPNHPSAATMAARELSMKQRDHSIQRAAELINVSKKPVIYAGQGVLGHPDGPKMLKELSEKSQIPVTTTLQGLGGYDELDEKSLHMLGMHGSAYANMSMQEADLILALGARFDDRITGSVPRFAPQARKAADEGRGGIVHFDIMPKNINKVVQATEAVEGDVTANLGLLLPRLEARTRDDRKEWFDQIKAWKERFPWAYEKEDGPHSLIKPQTAISMLSDLTA
;
A
#
# COMPACT_ATOMS: atom_id res chain seq x y z
N MET A 1 -14.50 60.59 23.60
CA MET A 1 -15.16 61.32 22.49
C MET A 1 -14.77 60.62 21.20
N ASN A 2 -15.46 59.54 20.83
CA ASN A 2 -16.63 59.48 19.93
C ASN A 2 -16.36 59.87 18.47
N ALA A 3 -16.38 58.84 17.61
CA ALA A 3 -16.92 58.75 16.23
C ALA A 3 -16.01 57.79 15.43
N ALA A 4 -16.25 56.47 15.30
CA ALA A 4 -17.38 55.76 14.69
C ALA A 4 -17.68 56.24 13.25
N THR A 5 -16.93 55.72 12.29
CA THR A 5 -17.25 55.85 10.85
C THR A 5 -17.71 54.48 10.34
N MET A 6 -19.02 54.32 10.21
CA MET A 6 -19.65 53.18 9.55
C MET A 6 -19.43 53.26 8.03
N LEU A 7 -18.93 52.19 7.41
CA LEU A 7 -18.98 52.00 5.96
C LEU A 7 -20.26 51.21 5.63
N SER A 8 -21.21 51.88 5.00
CA SER A 8 -22.46 51.31 4.49
C SER A 8 -22.21 50.52 3.19
N ALA A 9 -22.57 49.24 3.16
CA ALA A 9 -22.61 48.45 1.94
C ALA A 9 -23.90 48.74 1.15
N GLN A 10 -23.78 49.19 -0.10
CA GLN A 10 -24.89 49.26 -1.05
C GLN A 10 -25.03 47.93 -1.82
N PRO A 11 -26.23 47.35 -1.94
CA PRO A 11 -26.46 46.18 -2.78
C PRO A 11 -26.70 46.59 -4.24
N ALA A 12 -25.76 46.25 -5.13
CA ALA A 12 -25.94 46.43 -6.56
C ALA A 12 -26.88 45.35 -7.13
N LYS A 13 -28.16 45.71 -7.33
CA LYS A 13 -29.09 44.98 -8.20
C LYS A 13 -28.86 45.41 -9.65
N LYS A 14 -28.26 44.57 -10.49
CA LYS A 14 -28.54 44.56 -11.93
C LYS A 14 -28.56 43.13 -12.46
N ALA A 15 -29.76 42.71 -12.86
CA ALA A 15 -30.03 41.51 -13.61
C ALA A 15 -29.42 41.60 -15.01
N ILE A 16 -28.76 40.53 -15.45
CA ILE A 16 -28.38 40.33 -16.84
C ILE A 16 -29.32 39.29 -17.43
N GLN A 17 -30.05 39.73 -18.46
CA GLN A 17 -31.00 38.95 -19.25
C GLN A 17 -30.29 37.81 -19.98
N SER A 18 -30.86 36.61 -19.87
CA SER A 18 -30.49 35.42 -20.63
C SER A 18 -30.97 35.53 -22.09
N LEU A 19 -30.06 35.46 -23.05
CA LEU A 19 -30.37 35.24 -24.47
C LEU A 19 -30.36 33.71 -24.77
N PRO A 20 -31.32 33.18 -25.54
CA PRO A 20 -31.35 31.77 -25.91
C PRO A 20 -30.52 31.56 -27.17
N ARG A 21 -29.36 30.89 -27.05
CA ARG A 21 -28.62 30.40 -28.22
C ARG A 21 -28.30 28.92 -28.02
N ALA A 22 -29.27 28.09 -28.41
CA ALA A 22 -29.12 26.64 -28.49
C ALA A 22 -28.02 26.30 -29.52
N ARG A 23 -26.89 25.75 -29.05
CA ARG A 23 -25.94 25.01 -29.90
C ARG A 23 -26.42 23.56 -29.96
N ARG A 24 -26.67 23.07 -31.18
CA ARG A 24 -26.98 21.66 -31.44
C ARG A 24 -25.74 20.82 -31.17
N PHE A 25 -25.84 19.87 -30.25
CA PHE A 25 -24.83 18.82 -30.06
C PHE A 25 -24.85 17.90 -31.28
N SER A 26 -23.67 17.74 -31.90
CA SER A 26 -23.41 16.75 -32.94
C SER A 26 -23.43 15.36 -32.31
N SER A 27 -24.33 14.50 -32.78
CA SER A 27 -24.35 13.07 -32.46
C SER A 27 -23.36 12.35 -33.37
N THR A 28 -22.18 12.02 -32.85
CA THR A 28 -21.32 10.98 -33.44
C THR A 28 -21.76 9.62 -32.91
N PRO A 29 -22.03 8.62 -33.77
CA PRO A 29 -22.34 7.27 -33.31
C PRO A 29 -21.05 6.56 -32.85
N ALA A 30 -21.16 5.79 -31.77
CA ALA A 30 -20.07 4.97 -31.24
C ALA A 30 -19.65 3.86 -32.24
N PRO A 31 -18.35 3.57 -32.38
CA PRO A 31 -17.92 2.43 -33.18
C PRO A 31 -18.26 1.12 -32.44
N ALA A 32 -18.99 0.25 -33.12
CA ALA A 32 -19.34 -1.08 -32.63
C ALA A 32 -18.07 -1.93 -32.40
N ALA A 33 -17.99 -2.54 -31.23
CA ALA A 33 -16.98 -3.53 -30.90
C ALA A 33 -17.12 -4.76 -31.80
N VAL A 34 -16.10 -5.01 -32.63
CA VAL A 34 -15.99 -6.23 -33.44
C VAL A 34 -15.32 -7.31 -32.59
N SER A 35 -16.12 -8.27 -32.10
CA SER A 35 -15.62 -9.50 -31.48
C SER A 35 -15.20 -10.50 -32.58
N PRO A 36 -13.99 -11.10 -32.53
CA PRO A 36 -13.50 -11.99 -33.58
C PRO A 36 -14.00 -13.46 -33.47
N TYR A 37 -15.05 -13.74 -32.69
CA TYR A 37 -15.59 -15.10 -32.56
C TYR A 37 -17.07 -15.17 -32.98
N LYS A 38 -17.29 -15.36 -34.29
CA LYS A 38 -18.52 -15.96 -34.82
C LYS A 38 -18.17 -17.06 -35.82
N ARG A 39 -18.37 -18.32 -35.40
CA ARG A 39 -18.44 -19.48 -36.31
C ARG A 39 -19.85 -19.57 -36.87
N ASN A 40 -19.93 -19.62 -38.20
CA ASN A 40 -21.15 -19.90 -38.96
C ASN A 40 -21.63 -21.33 -38.67
N THR A 41 -22.87 -21.46 -38.23
CA THR A 41 -23.64 -22.70 -38.23
C THR A 41 -24.22 -22.93 -39.63
N GLN A 42 -23.83 -24.02 -40.29
CA GLN A 42 -24.64 -24.66 -41.32
C GLN A 42 -25.28 -25.91 -40.72
N SER A 43 -26.61 -25.91 -40.74
CA SER A 43 -27.49 -26.99 -40.34
C SER A 43 -27.57 -28.07 -41.41
N GLN A 44 -27.36 -29.33 -41.03
CA GLN A 44 -28.03 -30.46 -41.66
C GLN A 44 -28.57 -31.40 -40.59
N ALA A 45 -29.83 -31.76 -40.77
CA ALA A 45 -30.65 -32.55 -39.88
C ALA A 45 -30.42 -34.05 -40.10
N GLN A 46 -30.39 -34.85 -39.04
CA GLN A 46 -30.74 -36.27 -39.09
C GLN A 46 -31.62 -36.65 -37.90
N GLN A 47 -32.63 -37.46 -38.23
CA GLN A 47 -33.82 -37.78 -37.45
C GLN A 47 -33.57 -38.79 -36.32
N SER A 48 -34.30 -38.57 -35.23
CA SER A 48 -35.08 -39.50 -34.38
C SER A 48 -34.47 -40.86 -33.98
N THR A 49 -34.48 -41.24 -32.71
CA THR A 49 -35.67 -41.88 -32.12
C THR A 49 -35.69 -41.81 -30.59
N ARG A 50 -36.89 -41.60 -30.05
CA ARG A 50 -37.25 -41.59 -28.62
C ARG A 50 -37.27 -43.02 -28.05
N ARG A 51 -36.95 -43.18 -26.76
CA ARG A 51 -37.88 -43.76 -25.75
C ARG A 51 -37.30 -43.67 -24.32
N ASN A 52 -37.97 -42.86 -23.50
CA ASN A 52 -38.03 -43.02 -22.04
C ASN A 52 -38.99 -44.16 -21.72
N VAL A 53 -38.62 -45.09 -20.84
CA VAL A 53 -39.60 -45.82 -20.01
C VAL A 53 -38.96 -46.22 -18.66
N SER A 54 -39.45 -45.52 -17.63
CA SER A 54 -39.66 -45.87 -16.22
C SER A 54 -39.00 -47.09 -15.56
N ALA A 55 -38.55 -46.80 -14.34
CA ALA A 55 -38.35 -47.72 -13.23
C ALA A 55 -39.48 -48.75 -13.03
N SER A 56 -39.11 -49.99 -12.73
CA SER A 56 -39.81 -50.81 -11.75
C SER A 56 -38.88 -51.88 -11.18
N SER A 57 -38.84 -51.91 -9.86
CA SER A 57 -38.26 -52.96 -9.02
C SER A 57 -39.07 -54.25 -9.11
N LYS A 58 -38.40 -55.43 -9.08
CA LYS A 58 -38.63 -56.51 -8.10
C LYS A 58 -37.78 -57.76 -8.38
N GLN A 59 -37.06 -58.16 -7.32
CA GLN A 59 -36.87 -59.52 -6.80
C GLN A 59 -35.98 -60.56 -7.55
N SER A 60 -34.83 -60.79 -6.91
CA SER A 60 -34.23 -62.07 -6.47
C SER A 60 -34.11 -63.25 -7.43
N ALA A 61 -32.86 -63.60 -7.73
CA ALA A 61 -32.42 -64.97 -8.00
C ALA A 61 -31.09 -65.23 -7.25
N GLN A 62 -31.04 -66.33 -6.50
CA GLN A 62 -29.89 -66.80 -5.74
C GLN A 62 -28.93 -67.63 -6.61
N ALA A 63 -27.64 -67.39 -6.34
CA ALA A 63 -26.47 -68.28 -6.39
C ALA A 63 -26.02 -68.91 -7.72
N GLN A 64 -24.77 -68.62 -8.08
CA GLN A 64 -23.67 -69.60 -8.02
C GLN A 64 -22.32 -68.89 -7.92
N ALA A 65 -21.50 -69.31 -6.95
CA ALA A 65 -20.17 -68.78 -6.71
C ALA A 65 -19.19 -69.31 -7.75
N ALA A 66 -18.71 -68.42 -8.63
CA ALA A 66 -17.56 -68.69 -9.49
C ALA A 66 -16.30 -68.07 -8.84
N THR A 67 -15.31 -68.92 -8.63
CA THR A 67 -13.97 -68.59 -8.14
C THR A 67 -13.30 -67.51 -8.99
N ALA A 68 -13.00 -66.36 -8.38
CA ALA A 68 -12.25 -65.29 -9.02
C ALA A 68 -10.77 -65.68 -9.20
N PRO A 69 -10.15 -65.40 -10.36
CA PRO A 69 -8.72 -65.61 -10.56
C PRO A 69 -7.92 -64.66 -9.65
N GLN A 70 -6.88 -65.20 -9.02
CA GLN A 70 -5.92 -64.46 -8.21
C GLN A 70 -5.37 -63.26 -8.98
N ARG A 71 -5.59 -62.06 -8.45
CA ARG A 71 -5.01 -60.82 -8.96
C ARG A 71 -3.49 -60.89 -8.80
N ALA A 72 -2.75 -60.64 -9.88
CA ALA A 72 -1.29 -60.60 -9.84
C ALA A 72 -0.80 -59.58 -8.80
N VAL A 73 0.11 -60.03 -7.93
CA VAL A 73 0.75 -59.20 -6.90
C VAL A 73 1.61 -58.15 -7.60
N PRO A 74 1.45 -56.84 -7.32
CA PRO A 74 2.35 -55.84 -7.87
C PRO A 74 3.76 -55.99 -7.27
N SER A 75 4.78 -55.60 -8.04
CA SER A 75 6.20 -55.73 -7.72
C SER A 75 6.58 -55.25 -6.30
N PRO A 76 7.52 -55.93 -5.61
CA PRO A 76 7.83 -55.70 -4.19
C PRO A 76 8.72 -54.46 -3.94
N ALA A 77 8.54 -53.39 -4.71
CA ALA A 77 9.35 -52.18 -4.59
C ALA A 77 8.79 -51.13 -3.61
N PHE A 78 7.59 -51.35 -3.04
CA PHE A 78 6.92 -50.33 -2.20
C PHE A 78 6.65 -50.74 -0.74
N ASN A 79 6.99 -51.96 -0.33
CA ASN A 79 6.95 -52.39 1.08
C ASN A 79 8.35 -52.85 1.51
N ARG A 80 9.25 -51.89 1.76
CA ARG A 80 10.31 -52.14 2.74
C ARG A 80 9.71 -51.82 4.10
N ASP A 81 9.40 -52.86 4.87
CA ASP A 81 9.24 -52.74 6.31
C ASP A 81 10.59 -52.35 6.91
N ASP A 82 10.94 -51.06 6.85
CA ASP A 82 11.95 -50.49 7.72
C ASP A 82 11.38 -50.54 9.14
N GLN A 83 11.54 -51.68 9.82
CA GLN A 83 11.19 -51.86 11.24
C GLN A 83 11.89 -50.85 12.15
N ASN A 84 12.88 -50.10 11.63
CA ASN A 84 13.53 -48.98 12.33
C ASN A 84 12.87 -47.61 12.13
N ARG A 85 11.93 -47.41 11.20
CA ARG A 85 11.20 -46.12 11.05
C ARG A 85 9.93 -46.03 11.90
N MET A 86 9.40 -47.14 12.41
CA MET A 86 8.28 -47.12 13.36
C MET A 86 8.68 -46.74 14.79
N ARG A 87 9.97 -46.46 15.05
CA ARG A 87 10.45 -45.90 16.34
C ARG A 87 10.51 -44.37 16.36
N ASP A 88 10.43 -43.72 15.20
CA ASP A 88 10.28 -42.27 15.08
C ASP A 88 8.81 -41.91 14.87
N VAL A 89 7.95 -42.37 15.77
CA VAL A 89 6.71 -41.65 16.02
C VAL A 89 7.16 -40.34 16.65
N GLN A 90 7.25 -39.26 15.86
CA GLN A 90 7.36 -37.92 16.42
C GLN A 90 6.31 -37.85 17.54
N PRO A 91 6.71 -37.61 18.80
CA PRO A 91 5.73 -37.53 19.86
C PRO A 91 4.71 -36.48 19.41
N LEU A 92 3.43 -36.86 19.34
CA LEU A 92 2.33 -35.92 19.15
C LEU A 92 2.63 -34.77 20.12
N GLN A 93 3.08 -33.62 19.60
CA GLN A 93 3.31 -32.48 20.45
C GLN A 93 1.98 -32.24 21.16
N PRO A 94 1.95 -32.23 22.51
CA PRO A 94 0.72 -32.02 23.22
C PRO A 94 0.13 -30.70 22.71
N PHE A 95 -1.08 -30.75 22.17
CA PHE A 95 -1.80 -29.55 21.74
C PHE A 95 -1.91 -28.64 22.96
N ARG A 96 -1.03 -27.63 23.04
CA ARG A 96 -1.12 -26.61 24.06
C ARG A 96 -2.35 -25.80 23.74
N GLN A 97 -3.35 -25.86 24.62
CA GLN A 97 -4.49 -24.95 24.52
C GLN A 97 -3.94 -23.52 24.45
N PRO A 98 -4.44 -22.70 23.52
CA PRO A 98 -4.02 -21.32 23.46
C PRO A 98 -4.34 -20.65 24.79
N GLU A 99 -3.39 -19.88 25.29
CA GLU A 99 -3.58 -19.08 26.50
C GLU A 99 -4.78 -18.15 26.29
N MET A 100 -5.65 -18.03 27.28
CA MET A 100 -6.90 -17.29 27.19
C MET A 100 -6.76 -15.96 27.92
N ASP A 101 -7.12 -14.85 27.26
CA ASP A 101 -7.17 -13.50 27.81
C ASP A 101 -8.53 -13.29 28.49
N HIS A 102 -8.46 -13.01 29.79
CA HIS A 102 -9.62 -12.71 30.63
C HIS A 102 -9.83 -11.19 30.83
N SER A 103 -8.90 -10.35 30.41
CA SER A 103 -8.88 -8.90 30.70
C SER A 103 -10.07 -8.13 30.13
N PHE A 104 -10.69 -8.63 29.06
CA PHE A 104 -11.85 -8.03 28.42
C PHE A 104 -13.21 -8.57 28.91
N VAL A 105 -13.22 -9.60 29.76
CA VAL A 105 -14.47 -10.22 30.21
C VAL A 105 -15.27 -9.24 31.06
N GLY A 106 -16.55 -9.05 30.72
CA GLY A 106 -17.45 -8.08 31.34
C GLY A 106 -17.48 -6.72 30.64
N MET A 107 -16.56 -6.44 29.71
CA MET A 107 -16.55 -5.19 28.95
C MET A 107 -17.53 -5.22 27.77
N LYS A 108 -18.10 -4.07 27.45
CA LYS A 108 -18.81 -3.83 26.19
C LYS A 108 -17.83 -3.66 25.03
N GLY A 109 -18.30 -3.88 23.80
CA GLY A 109 -17.46 -3.75 22.61
C GLY A 109 -16.84 -2.35 22.45
N GLY A 110 -17.55 -1.28 22.82
CA GLY A 110 -16.99 0.08 22.87
C GLY A 110 -15.85 0.25 23.87
N GLU A 111 -15.95 -0.37 25.05
CA GLU A 111 -14.90 -0.33 26.09
C GLU A 111 -13.67 -1.15 25.66
N ILE A 112 -13.90 -2.30 25.02
CA ILE A 112 -12.85 -3.10 24.38
C ILE A 112 -12.14 -2.27 23.30
N PHE A 113 -12.89 -1.58 22.45
CA PHE A 113 -12.30 -0.69 21.44
C PHE A 113 -11.40 0.36 22.09
N HIS A 114 -11.89 1.03 23.14
CA HIS A 114 -11.13 2.03 23.89
C HIS A 114 -9.81 1.44 24.41
N GLU A 115 -9.86 0.33 25.14
CA GLU A 115 -8.67 -0.36 25.68
C GLU A 115 -7.70 -0.78 24.56
N MET A 116 -8.19 -1.25 23.42
CA MET A 116 -7.34 -1.61 22.29
C MET A 116 -6.62 -0.41 21.66
N MET A 117 -7.22 0.79 21.66
CA MET A 117 -6.51 2.01 21.23
C MET A 117 -5.35 2.32 22.16
N LEU A 118 -5.51 2.12 23.47
CA LEU A 118 -4.43 2.28 24.46
C LEU A 118 -3.30 1.28 24.21
N ARG A 119 -3.64 -0.01 24.01
CA ARG A 119 -2.67 -1.07 23.75
C ARG A 119 -1.90 -0.86 22.44
N GLN A 120 -2.53 -0.26 21.43
CA GLN A 120 -1.90 0.12 20.16
C GLN A 120 -1.13 1.45 20.25
N GLY A 121 -1.08 2.09 21.43
CA GLY A 121 -0.35 3.34 21.64
C GLY A 121 -0.93 4.55 20.92
N VAL A 122 -2.23 4.50 20.57
CA VAL A 122 -2.93 5.58 19.87
C VAL A 122 -3.02 6.80 20.78
N LYS A 123 -2.73 7.97 20.21
CA LYS A 123 -2.76 9.26 20.91
C LYS A 123 -3.75 10.26 20.31
N HIS A 124 -4.15 10.07 19.06
CA HIS A 124 -5.07 10.94 18.35
C HIS A 124 -6.05 10.10 17.54
N VAL A 125 -7.33 10.42 17.64
CA VAL A 125 -8.41 9.81 16.85
C VAL A 125 -9.15 10.92 16.13
N PHE A 126 -9.30 10.77 14.81
CA PHE A 126 -9.99 11.73 13.96
C PHE A 126 -11.36 11.15 13.60
N GLY A 127 -12.45 11.84 13.89
CA GLY A 127 -13.74 11.17 13.72
C GLY A 127 -14.98 12.03 13.83
N TYR A 128 -16.10 11.47 13.41
CA TYR A 128 -17.40 12.13 13.43
C TYR A 128 -18.48 11.18 13.97
N PRO A 129 -19.30 11.61 14.96
CA PRO A 129 -20.27 10.73 15.61
C PRO A 129 -21.47 10.41 14.72
N GLY A 130 -22.18 9.32 15.02
CA GLY A 130 -23.46 8.99 14.41
C GLY A 130 -24.10 7.73 15.00
N GLY A 131 -25.36 7.47 14.63
CA GLY A 131 -26.25 6.52 15.34
C GLY A 131 -25.75 5.08 15.43
N ALA A 132 -25.00 4.62 14.43
CA ALA A 132 -24.46 3.26 14.36
C ALA A 132 -23.19 3.06 15.20
N ILE A 133 -22.42 4.12 15.42
CA ILE A 133 -21.15 4.09 16.16
C ILE A 133 -21.27 4.62 17.60
N LEU A 134 -22.48 5.01 18.03
CA LEU A 134 -22.72 5.55 19.37
C LEU A 134 -22.17 4.69 20.54
N PRO A 135 -22.26 3.34 20.54
CA PRO A 135 -21.71 2.54 21.65
C PRO A 135 -20.19 2.73 21.83
N VAL A 136 -19.47 3.01 20.74
CA VAL A 136 -18.03 3.31 20.79
C VAL A 136 -17.80 4.75 21.27
N PHE A 137 -18.59 5.71 20.76
CA PHE A 137 -18.49 7.11 21.20
C PHE A 137 -18.80 7.29 22.70
N ASP A 138 -19.76 6.53 23.23
CA ASP A 138 -20.09 6.51 24.66
C ASP A 138 -18.91 6.01 25.50
N ALA A 139 -18.24 4.94 25.06
CA ALA A 139 -17.09 4.37 25.77
C ALA A 139 -15.83 5.26 25.75
N ILE A 140 -15.68 6.12 24.74
CA ILE A 140 -14.55 7.06 24.64
C ILE A 140 -14.90 8.46 25.18
N TYR A 141 -16.13 8.67 25.64
CA TYR A 141 -16.59 9.96 26.15
C TYR A 141 -15.74 10.41 27.36
N ASN A 142 -15.15 11.60 27.27
CA ASN A 142 -14.22 12.15 28.26
C ASN A 142 -13.00 11.25 28.56
N SER A 143 -12.63 10.34 27.65
CA SER A 143 -11.36 9.62 27.77
C SER A 143 -10.19 10.61 27.82
N LYS A 144 -9.23 10.34 28.72
CA LYS A 144 -7.99 11.13 28.86
C LYS A 144 -6.80 10.47 28.16
N ASN A 145 -7.02 9.35 27.47
CA ASN A 145 -5.94 8.50 26.96
C ASN A 145 -5.48 8.90 25.55
N PHE A 146 -6.36 9.49 24.76
CA PHE A 146 -6.09 10.05 23.44
C PHE A 146 -6.94 11.29 23.21
N GLU A 147 -6.47 12.17 22.33
CA GLU A 147 -7.20 13.34 21.88
C GLU A 147 -8.17 12.96 20.75
N PHE A 148 -9.40 13.47 20.83
CA PHE A 148 -10.39 13.31 19.78
C PHE A 148 -10.52 14.59 18.96
N ILE A 149 -10.27 14.49 17.65
CA ILE A 149 -10.32 15.62 16.71
C ILE A 149 -11.60 15.50 15.87
N LEU A 150 -12.52 16.44 16.09
CA LEU A 150 -13.81 16.51 15.38
C LEU A 150 -13.72 17.44 14.15
N PRO A 151 -13.72 16.91 12.91
CA PRO A 151 -13.81 17.73 11.71
C PRO A 151 -15.22 18.28 11.50
N ARG A 152 -15.42 18.95 10.36
CA ARG A 152 -16.76 19.26 9.82
C ARG A 152 -17.27 18.25 8.79
N HIS A 153 -16.42 17.33 8.34
CA HIS A 153 -16.75 16.29 7.37
C HIS A 153 -15.79 15.09 7.53
N GLU A 154 -16.26 13.87 7.31
CA GLU A 154 -15.46 12.64 7.50
C GLU A 154 -14.30 12.53 6.52
N GLN A 155 -14.43 13.09 5.30
CA GLN A 155 -13.29 13.26 4.39
C GLN A 155 -12.16 14.03 5.06
N GLY A 156 -12.50 15.07 5.84
CA GLY A 156 -11.54 15.83 6.63
C GLY A 156 -10.89 14.97 7.72
N ALA A 157 -11.64 14.09 8.40
CA ALA A 157 -11.05 13.14 9.36
C ALA A 157 -10.01 12.24 8.68
N GLY A 158 -10.34 11.70 7.50
CA GLY A 158 -9.42 10.88 6.72
C GLY A 158 -8.12 11.61 6.38
N HIS A 159 -8.21 12.78 5.72
CA HIS A 159 -7.02 13.53 5.32
C HIS A 159 -6.22 14.10 6.49
N MET A 160 -6.86 14.47 7.61
CA MET A 160 -6.13 14.84 8.84
C MET A 160 -5.35 13.66 9.41
N ALA A 161 -5.94 12.46 9.42
CA ALA A 161 -5.28 11.25 9.87
C ALA A 161 -4.11 10.86 8.94
N GLU A 162 -4.22 11.11 7.63
CA GLU A 162 -3.10 10.94 6.69
C GLU A 162 -1.95 11.91 6.97
N GLY A 163 -2.25 13.19 7.16
CA GLY A 163 -1.24 14.20 7.55
C GLY A 163 -0.56 13.83 8.86
N TYR A 164 -1.32 13.41 9.87
CA TYR A 164 -0.81 12.90 11.13
C TYR A 164 0.13 11.70 10.93
N ALA A 165 -0.27 10.74 10.10
CA ALA A 165 0.52 9.54 9.86
C ALA A 165 1.84 9.85 9.18
N ARG A 166 1.83 10.73 8.17
CA ARG A 166 3.04 11.15 7.46
C ARG A 166 3.99 11.96 8.34
N ALA A 167 3.47 12.80 9.24
CA ALA A 167 4.28 13.62 10.12
C ALA A 167 4.89 12.84 11.30
N THR A 168 4.19 11.82 11.81
CA THR A 168 4.59 11.10 13.03
C THR A 168 5.17 9.71 12.79
N GLY A 169 4.97 9.14 11.60
CA GLY A 169 5.29 7.74 11.30
C GLY A 169 4.36 6.72 11.98
N LYS A 170 3.28 7.17 12.64
CA LYS A 170 2.31 6.30 13.33
C LYS A 170 1.03 6.14 12.51
N PRO A 171 0.25 5.06 12.66
CA PRO A 171 -1.02 4.92 11.95
C PRO A 171 -2.00 6.03 12.30
N GLY A 172 -2.61 6.64 11.27
CA GLY A 172 -3.73 7.55 11.45
C GLY A 172 -5.01 6.76 11.76
N VAL A 173 -5.71 7.09 12.84
CA VAL A 173 -6.93 6.38 13.25
C VAL A 173 -8.15 7.23 12.95
N VAL A 174 -9.06 6.68 12.16
CA VAL A 174 -10.32 7.33 11.77
C VAL A 174 -11.50 6.61 12.41
N LEU A 175 -12.45 7.34 13.02
CA LEU A 175 -13.65 6.77 13.64
C LEU A 175 -14.91 7.48 13.14
N VAL A 176 -15.74 6.79 12.36
CA VAL A 176 -16.93 7.37 11.70
C VAL A 176 -18.16 6.47 11.84
N THR A 177 -19.34 7.02 11.60
CA THR A 177 -20.60 6.25 11.58
C THR A 177 -20.80 5.45 10.29
N SER A 178 -21.87 4.65 10.23
CA SER A 178 -22.28 3.88 9.04
C SER A 178 -22.73 4.75 7.86
N GLY A 179 -23.04 4.10 6.74
CA GLY A 179 -23.66 4.73 5.57
C GLY A 179 -22.86 5.94 5.09
N PRO A 180 -23.43 7.17 5.16
CA PRO A 180 -22.77 8.36 4.64
C PRO A 180 -21.42 8.65 5.29
N GLY A 181 -21.29 8.45 6.61
CA GLY A 181 -20.04 8.72 7.34
C GLY A 181 -18.90 7.85 6.84
N ALA A 182 -19.18 6.57 6.62
CA ALA A 182 -18.23 5.62 6.08
C ALA A 182 -17.91 5.90 4.60
N THR A 183 -18.92 6.15 3.76
CA THR A 183 -18.69 6.43 2.32
C THR A 183 -17.92 7.73 2.08
N ASN A 184 -17.99 8.70 2.99
CA ASN A 184 -17.21 9.93 2.93
C ASN A 184 -15.70 9.72 3.17
N THR A 185 -15.29 8.54 3.67
CA THR A 185 -13.87 8.18 3.87
C THR A 185 -13.24 7.47 2.68
N ILE A 186 -14.01 7.18 1.61
CA ILE A 186 -13.52 6.45 0.43
C ILE A 186 -12.36 7.18 -0.27
N THR A 187 -12.48 8.50 -0.46
CA THR A 187 -11.41 9.30 -1.09
C THR A 187 -10.11 9.29 -0.27
N PRO A 188 -10.12 9.59 1.05
CA PRO A 188 -8.93 9.44 1.89
C PRO A 188 -8.33 8.03 1.90
N MET A 189 -9.17 6.98 1.89
CA MET A 189 -8.65 5.61 1.78
C MET A 189 -7.97 5.37 0.43
N GLN A 190 -8.56 5.81 -0.68
CA GLN A 190 -7.91 5.66 -1.98
C GLN A 190 -6.59 6.45 -2.06
N ASP A 191 -6.55 7.65 -1.49
CA ASP A 191 -5.35 8.49 -1.40
C ASP A 191 -4.24 7.76 -0.63
N ALA A 192 -4.53 7.36 0.61
CA ALA A 192 -3.64 6.60 1.48
C ALA A 192 -3.14 5.30 0.83
N LEU A 193 -3.94 4.61 0.01
CA LEU A 193 -3.51 3.40 -0.70
C LEU A 193 -2.50 3.71 -1.81
N MET A 194 -2.73 4.79 -2.55
CA MET A 194 -1.89 5.21 -3.66
C MET A 194 -0.55 5.76 -3.19
N ASP A 195 -0.55 6.49 -2.07
CA ASP A 195 0.65 7.05 -1.44
C ASP A 195 1.26 6.13 -0.36
N GLY A 196 0.59 5.05 0.02
CA GLY A 196 1.13 4.10 1.00
C GLY A 196 1.22 4.69 2.41
N THR A 197 0.17 5.36 2.86
CA THR A 197 0.04 5.97 4.19
C THR A 197 -0.69 5.00 5.14
N PRO A 198 -0.16 4.71 6.35
CA PRO A 198 -0.81 3.81 7.29
C PRO A 198 -2.06 4.47 7.90
N LEU A 199 -3.24 3.96 7.52
CA LEU A 199 -4.53 4.50 7.95
C LEU A 199 -5.41 3.34 8.45
N VAL A 200 -6.02 3.48 9.62
CA VAL A 200 -6.95 2.49 10.19
C VAL A 200 -8.31 3.14 10.36
N VAL A 201 -9.26 2.76 9.50
CA VAL A 201 -10.61 3.32 9.50
C VAL A 201 -11.56 2.37 10.23
N PHE A 202 -12.19 2.89 11.29
CA PHE A 202 -13.27 2.23 12.01
C PHE A 202 -14.59 2.87 11.61
N SER A 203 -15.45 2.10 10.93
CA SER A 203 -16.80 2.52 10.57
C SER A 203 -17.83 1.83 11.45
N GLY A 204 -18.79 2.58 11.98
CA GLY A 204 -20.00 1.98 12.52
C GLY A 204 -20.80 1.29 11.44
N GLN A 205 -21.62 0.32 11.83
CA GLN A 205 -22.54 -0.38 10.93
C GLN A 205 -23.89 -0.61 11.61
N VAL A 206 -24.94 -0.80 10.81
CA VAL A 206 -26.24 -1.27 11.30
C VAL A 206 -26.09 -2.58 12.10
N VAL A 207 -27.11 -2.92 12.89
CA VAL A 207 -27.10 -4.17 13.66
C VAL A 207 -27.00 -5.39 12.74
N THR A 208 -26.33 -6.46 13.18
CA THR A 208 -26.10 -7.64 12.34
C THR A 208 -27.38 -8.25 11.76
N SER A 209 -28.50 -8.18 12.49
CA SER A 209 -29.81 -8.68 12.05
C SER A 209 -30.46 -7.85 10.93
N ALA A 210 -29.98 -6.64 10.66
CA ALA A 210 -30.48 -5.75 9.63
C ALA A 210 -29.58 -5.69 8.38
N LEU A 211 -28.44 -6.39 8.40
CA LEU A 211 -27.54 -6.44 7.25
C LEU A 211 -28.23 -7.12 6.05
N GLY A 212 -28.07 -6.50 4.88
CA GLY A 212 -28.66 -6.93 3.61
C GLY A 212 -30.15 -6.61 3.48
N SER A 213 -30.72 -5.75 4.33
CA SER A 213 -32.15 -5.41 4.30
C SER A 213 -32.45 -4.00 3.79
N ASP A 214 -31.44 -3.30 3.27
CA ASP A 214 -31.50 -1.89 2.89
C ASP A 214 -31.93 -1.00 4.08
N ALA A 215 -31.35 -1.29 5.24
CA ALA A 215 -31.68 -0.61 6.49
C ALA A 215 -31.25 0.86 6.48
N PHE A 216 -31.81 1.64 7.41
CA PHE A 216 -31.47 3.06 7.54
C PHE A 216 -29.95 3.26 7.76
N GLN A 217 -29.32 4.04 6.87
CA GLN A 217 -27.87 4.29 6.86
C GLN A 217 -27.03 3.01 6.74
N GLU A 218 -27.56 1.97 6.11
CA GLU A 218 -26.77 0.81 5.67
C GLU A 218 -26.03 1.15 4.37
N ALA A 219 -24.76 0.74 4.30
CA ALA A 219 -24.00 0.67 3.06
C ALA A 219 -23.07 -0.54 3.14
N ASP A 220 -22.88 -1.24 2.01
CA ASP A 220 -21.86 -2.29 1.88
C ASP A 220 -20.46 -1.68 1.82
N ILE A 221 -20.01 -1.08 2.93
CA ILE A 221 -18.73 -0.39 3.00
C ILE A 221 -17.56 -1.36 2.81
N VAL A 222 -17.71 -2.62 3.21
CA VAL A 222 -16.72 -3.66 2.96
C VAL A 222 -16.60 -3.91 1.44
N GLY A 223 -17.72 -3.95 0.71
CA GLY A 223 -17.73 -4.02 -0.74
C GLY A 223 -17.11 -2.79 -1.41
N ILE A 224 -17.56 -1.60 -1.03
CA ILE A 224 -17.13 -0.31 -1.61
C ILE A 224 -15.63 -0.08 -1.37
N SER A 225 -15.16 -0.30 -0.14
CA SER A 225 -13.77 -0.01 0.25
C SER A 225 -12.76 -1.08 -0.19
N ARG A 226 -13.22 -2.22 -0.72
CA ARG A 226 -12.35 -3.36 -1.08
C ARG A 226 -11.23 -2.98 -2.05
N ALA A 227 -11.51 -2.09 -2.99
CA ALA A 227 -10.54 -1.66 -4.00
C ALA A 227 -9.60 -0.55 -3.51
N CYS A 228 -10.00 0.20 -2.47
CA CYS A 228 -9.24 1.32 -1.92
C CYS A 228 -8.63 1.03 -0.54
N THR A 229 -8.59 -0.23 -0.11
CA THR A 229 -7.94 -0.67 1.13
C THR A 229 -6.96 -1.81 0.87
N LYS A 230 -5.93 -1.96 1.71
CA LYS A 230 -5.07 -3.15 1.74
C LYS A 230 -5.85 -4.38 2.18
N TRP A 231 -6.76 -4.18 3.12
CA TRP A 231 -7.60 -5.19 3.74
C TRP A 231 -8.78 -4.53 4.44
N ASN A 232 -9.90 -5.21 4.46
CA ASN A 232 -11.04 -4.80 5.25
C ASN A 232 -11.78 -6.01 5.84
N VAL A 233 -12.54 -5.76 6.90
CA VAL A 233 -13.34 -6.79 7.58
C VAL A 233 -14.56 -6.18 8.23
N MET A 234 -15.62 -6.97 8.37
CA MET A 234 -16.73 -6.69 9.28
C MET A 234 -16.62 -7.60 10.50
N VAL A 235 -16.64 -7.01 11.68
CA VAL A 235 -16.64 -7.73 12.95
C VAL A 235 -18.03 -8.33 13.17
N LYS A 236 -18.13 -9.65 13.23
CA LYS A 236 -19.40 -10.39 13.36
C LYS A 236 -19.76 -10.67 14.81
N THR A 237 -18.76 -10.76 15.68
CA THR A 237 -18.95 -11.09 17.11
C THR A 237 -18.00 -10.29 17.97
N ILE A 238 -18.40 -9.96 19.19
CA ILE A 238 -17.56 -9.19 20.12
C ILE A 238 -16.25 -9.91 20.47
N SER A 239 -16.23 -11.24 20.48
CA SER A 239 -15.04 -12.04 20.80
C SER A 239 -13.92 -11.93 19.77
N GLU A 240 -14.22 -11.56 18.52
CA GLU A 240 -13.17 -11.33 17.52
C GLU A 240 -12.70 -9.87 17.43
N LEU A 241 -13.37 -8.93 18.12
CA LEU A 241 -13.08 -7.49 18.02
C LEU A 241 -11.61 -7.15 18.33
N PRO A 242 -11.00 -7.60 19.46
CA PRO A 242 -9.58 -7.33 19.74
C PRO A 242 -8.64 -7.86 18.65
N ARG A 243 -8.92 -9.08 18.16
CA ARG A 243 -8.12 -9.71 17.11
C ARG A 243 -8.20 -8.92 15.80
N ARG A 244 -9.39 -8.48 15.39
CA ARG A 244 -9.57 -7.69 14.16
C ARG A 244 -8.89 -6.33 14.24
N ILE A 245 -8.88 -5.71 15.43
CA ILE A 245 -8.12 -4.47 15.65
C ILE A 245 -6.62 -4.74 15.50
N ASN A 246 -6.08 -5.79 16.13
CA ASN A 246 -4.66 -6.14 15.99
C ASN A 246 -4.26 -6.42 14.53
N GLU A 247 -5.07 -7.23 13.81
CA GLU A 247 -4.88 -7.50 12.39
C GLU A 247 -4.90 -6.20 11.55
N ALA A 248 -5.81 -5.27 11.86
CA ALA A 248 -5.89 -4.00 11.15
C ALA A 248 -4.61 -3.18 11.31
N PHE A 249 -4.11 -2.99 12.54
CA PHE A 249 -2.88 -2.24 12.78
C PHE A 249 -1.65 -2.93 12.17
N GLU A 250 -1.54 -4.26 12.29
CA GLU A 250 -0.46 -5.03 11.69
C GLU A 250 -0.46 -4.91 10.16
N ILE A 251 -1.62 -5.07 9.51
CA ILE A 251 -1.72 -4.96 8.05
C ILE A 251 -1.49 -3.52 7.58
N ALA A 252 -1.98 -2.52 8.31
CA ALA A 252 -1.79 -1.11 7.93
C ALA A 252 -0.31 -0.69 7.94
N THR A 253 0.51 -1.29 8.80
CA THR A 253 1.91 -0.91 9.05
C THR A 253 2.95 -1.83 8.42
N SER A 254 2.60 -3.10 8.15
CA SER A 254 3.53 -4.08 7.55
C SER A 254 3.68 -3.95 6.04
N GLY A 255 4.84 -4.36 5.52
CA GLY A 255 5.18 -4.24 4.10
C GLY A 255 5.15 -2.78 3.66
N ARG A 256 4.57 -2.48 2.49
CA ARG A 256 4.21 -1.09 2.16
C ARG A 256 3.02 -0.67 3.01
N PRO A 257 3.11 0.40 3.81
CA PRO A 257 1.99 0.85 4.61
C PRO A 257 0.76 1.21 3.75
N GLY A 258 -0.41 1.23 4.36
CA GLY A 258 -1.64 1.58 3.65
C GLY A 258 -2.90 1.50 4.50
N PRO A 259 -4.04 1.83 3.91
CA PRO A 259 -5.32 1.93 4.60
C PRO A 259 -5.96 0.56 4.81
N VAL A 260 -6.60 0.39 5.95
CA VAL A 260 -7.47 -0.75 6.27
C VAL A 260 -8.80 -0.25 6.82
N LEU A 261 -9.85 -1.06 6.69
CA LEU A 261 -11.16 -0.75 7.25
C LEU A 261 -11.68 -1.88 8.15
N VAL A 262 -12.16 -1.52 9.34
CA VAL A 262 -12.84 -2.42 10.27
C VAL A 262 -14.27 -1.91 10.48
N ASP A 263 -15.23 -2.67 9.97
CA ASP A 263 -16.66 -2.36 10.05
C ASP A 263 -17.25 -2.94 11.34
N LEU A 264 -17.94 -2.10 12.11
CA LEU A 264 -18.33 -2.33 13.49
C LEU A 264 -19.86 -2.28 13.66
N PRO A 265 -20.57 -3.42 13.55
CA PRO A 265 -22.00 -3.48 13.83
C PRO A 265 -22.36 -2.97 15.23
N LYS A 266 -23.45 -2.21 15.30
CA LYS A 266 -23.90 -1.54 16.54
C LYS A 266 -24.18 -2.53 17.68
N ASP A 267 -24.79 -3.67 17.39
CA ASP A 267 -25.08 -4.73 18.35
C ASP A 267 -23.81 -5.44 18.84
N VAL A 268 -22.78 -5.55 17.99
CA VAL A 268 -21.47 -6.07 18.39
C VAL A 268 -20.76 -5.11 19.35
N THR A 269 -20.76 -3.81 19.04
CA THR A 269 -20.11 -2.79 19.89
C THR A 269 -20.88 -2.50 21.18
N ALA A 270 -22.21 -2.68 21.18
CA ALA A 270 -23.04 -2.58 22.38
C ALA A 270 -23.07 -3.85 23.23
N GLY A 271 -22.78 -5.02 22.64
CA GLY A 271 -22.76 -6.30 23.35
C GLY A 271 -21.67 -6.38 24.41
N THR A 272 -21.79 -7.33 25.33
CA THR A 272 -20.82 -7.57 26.42
C THR A 272 -20.08 -8.88 26.20
N LEU A 273 -18.76 -8.87 26.37
CA LEU A 273 -17.94 -10.08 26.28
C LEU A 273 -18.11 -10.93 27.54
N THR A 274 -18.66 -12.13 27.39
CA THR A 274 -18.96 -13.03 28.53
C THR A 274 -17.98 -14.19 28.68
N ARG A 275 -17.10 -14.38 27.70
CA ARG A 275 -16.13 -15.49 27.66
C ARG A 275 -14.74 -14.95 27.35
N PRO A 276 -13.69 -15.54 27.94
CA PRO A 276 -12.32 -15.18 27.59
C PRO A 276 -12.04 -15.52 26.13
N ILE A 277 -11.06 -14.82 25.54
CA ILE A 277 -10.67 -14.96 24.14
C ILE A 277 -9.23 -15.47 24.03
N PRO A 278 -8.84 -16.19 22.97
CA PRO A 278 -7.44 -16.59 22.81
C PRO A 278 -6.49 -15.38 22.74
N MET A 279 -5.39 -15.41 23.51
CA MET A 279 -4.33 -14.38 23.53
C MET A 279 -3.57 -14.31 22.19
N THR A 280 -3.48 -15.44 21.51
CA THR A 280 -2.71 -15.59 20.27
C THR A 280 -3.46 -15.09 19.05
N SER A 281 -2.78 -14.30 18.21
CA SER A 281 -3.20 -14.05 16.83
C SER A 281 -3.44 -15.38 16.11
N THR A 282 -4.47 -15.45 15.27
CA THR A 282 -4.72 -16.61 14.38
C THR A 282 -3.83 -16.59 13.15
N LEU A 283 -2.98 -15.58 12.99
CA LEU A 283 -1.84 -15.68 12.08
C LEU A 283 -0.95 -16.85 12.56
N PRO A 284 -0.44 -17.70 11.67
CA PRO A 284 0.27 -18.91 12.07
C PRO A 284 1.49 -18.61 12.98
N ASN A 285 1.35 -18.79 14.30
CA ASN A 285 2.40 -18.50 15.30
C ASN A 285 3.58 -19.47 15.24
N HIS A 286 3.39 -20.62 14.59
CA HIS A 286 4.48 -21.51 14.21
C HIS A 286 4.54 -21.55 12.69
N PRO A 287 5.50 -20.87 12.05
CA PRO A 287 5.74 -21.06 10.63
C PRO A 287 5.96 -22.55 10.41
N SER A 288 5.18 -23.14 9.50
CA SER A 288 5.35 -24.54 9.12
C SER A 288 6.81 -24.79 8.72
N ALA A 289 7.28 -26.04 8.76
CA ALA A 289 8.62 -26.37 8.27
C ALA A 289 8.85 -25.84 6.83
N ALA A 290 7.80 -25.85 6.00
CA ALA A 290 7.82 -25.25 4.67
C ALA A 290 7.98 -23.71 4.71
N THR A 291 7.28 -23.03 5.61
CA THR A 291 7.41 -21.57 5.82
C THR A 291 8.81 -21.19 6.30
N MET A 292 9.41 -21.99 7.19
CA MET A 292 10.78 -21.79 7.66
C MET A 292 11.80 -21.99 6.54
N ALA A 293 11.67 -23.08 5.77
CA ALA A 293 12.54 -23.34 4.63
C ALA A 293 12.42 -22.25 3.55
N ALA A 294 11.20 -21.78 3.27
CA ALA A 294 10.96 -20.67 2.35
C ALA A 294 11.61 -19.36 2.84
N ARG A 295 11.53 -19.08 4.14
CA ARG A 295 12.21 -17.92 4.75
C ARG A 295 13.73 -18.03 4.64
N GLU A 296 14.30 -19.20 4.89
CA GLU A 296 15.75 -19.41 4.74
C GLU A 296 16.21 -19.23 3.29
N LEU A 297 15.48 -19.79 2.33
CA LEU A 297 15.74 -19.62 0.91
C LEU A 297 15.65 -18.14 0.50
N SER A 298 14.62 -17.43 0.96
CA SER A 298 14.45 -15.99 0.72
C SER A 298 15.61 -15.17 1.29
N MET A 299 16.09 -15.51 2.50
CA MET A 299 17.25 -14.85 3.10
C MET A 299 18.52 -15.06 2.27
N LYS A 300 18.78 -16.30 1.81
CA LYS A 300 19.94 -16.60 0.93
C LYS A 300 19.84 -15.89 -0.41
N GLN A 301 18.66 -15.88 -1.02
CA GLN A 301 18.43 -15.18 -2.29
C GLN A 301 18.66 -13.66 -2.13
N ARG A 302 18.15 -13.07 -1.04
CA ARG A 302 18.35 -11.66 -0.73
C ARG A 302 19.82 -11.32 -0.53
N ASP A 303 20.57 -12.18 0.17
CA ASP A 303 22.01 -11.99 0.34
C ASP A 303 22.76 -11.99 -0.99
N HIS A 304 22.45 -12.93 -1.88
CA HIS A 304 23.00 -12.98 -3.23
C HIS A 304 22.64 -11.74 -4.05
N SER A 305 21.39 -11.29 -4.01
CA SER A 305 20.97 -10.05 -4.70
C SER A 305 21.67 -8.80 -4.15
N ILE A 306 21.92 -8.73 -2.84
CA ILE A 306 22.70 -7.64 -2.23
C ILE A 306 24.17 -7.70 -2.67
N GLN A 307 24.75 -8.91 -2.76
CA GLN A 307 26.10 -9.11 -3.29
C GLN A 307 26.22 -8.61 -4.73
N ARG A 308 25.29 -9.03 -5.59
CA ARG A 308 25.23 -8.59 -7.00
C ARG A 308 25.02 -7.09 -7.14
N ALA A 309 24.17 -6.51 -6.30
CA ALA A 309 23.98 -5.05 -6.25
C ALA A 309 25.30 -4.33 -5.90
N ALA A 310 26.05 -4.82 -4.92
CA ALA A 310 27.35 -4.24 -4.55
C ALA A 310 28.37 -4.31 -5.70
N GLU A 311 28.45 -5.45 -6.40
CA GLU A 311 29.32 -5.63 -7.57
C GLU A 311 28.99 -4.61 -8.68
N LEU A 312 27.71 -4.44 -9.00
CA LEU A 312 27.26 -3.46 -9.99
C LEU A 312 27.59 -2.02 -9.57
N ILE A 313 27.40 -1.67 -8.29
CA ILE A 313 27.74 -0.35 -7.75
C ILE A 313 29.24 -0.07 -7.84
N ASN A 314 30.07 -1.06 -7.50
CA ASN A 314 31.52 -0.91 -7.49
C ASN A 314 32.10 -0.73 -8.90
N VAL A 315 31.52 -1.36 -9.92
CA VAL A 315 31.98 -1.28 -11.33
C VAL A 315 31.43 -0.06 -12.08
N SER A 316 30.22 0.39 -11.75
CA SER A 316 29.54 1.51 -12.41
C SER A 316 30.37 2.79 -12.41
N LYS A 317 30.34 3.54 -13.51
CA LYS A 317 31.03 4.83 -13.68
C LYS A 317 30.09 6.03 -13.50
N LYS A 318 28.83 5.90 -13.92
CA LYS A 318 27.81 6.96 -13.87
C LYS A 318 26.56 6.52 -13.09
N PRO A 319 26.67 6.17 -11.79
CA PRO A 319 25.52 5.75 -11.00
C PRO A 319 24.65 6.95 -10.62
N VAL A 320 23.36 6.71 -10.42
CA VAL A 320 22.40 7.64 -9.80
C VAL A 320 21.56 6.90 -8.79
N ILE A 321 21.37 7.49 -7.61
CA ILE A 321 20.36 7.04 -6.66
C ILE A 321 19.03 7.71 -7.01
N TYR A 322 18.00 6.88 -7.19
CA TYR A 322 16.61 7.27 -7.36
C TYR A 322 15.85 6.88 -6.09
N ALA A 323 15.75 7.81 -5.14
CA ALA A 323 15.14 7.61 -3.84
C ALA A 323 13.65 7.96 -3.85
N GLY A 324 12.82 7.06 -3.31
CA GLY A 324 11.39 7.28 -3.11
C GLY A 324 11.01 7.34 -1.63
N GLN A 325 9.70 7.41 -1.39
CA GLN A 325 9.12 7.44 -0.04
C GLN A 325 9.53 6.25 0.84
N GLY A 326 9.88 5.10 0.26
CA GLY A 326 10.29 3.94 1.05
C GLY A 326 11.53 4.22 1.93
N VAL A 327 12.39 5.17 1.53
CA VAL A 327 13.50 5.63 2.38
C VAL A 327 13.00 6.33 3.64
N LEU A 328 11.85 7.03 3.58
CA LEU A 328 11.22 7.68 4.73
C LEU A 328 10.44 6.69 5.61
N GLY A 329 10.31 5.43 5.19
CA GLY A 329 9.58 4.40 5.94
C GLY A 329 10.27 3.97 7.24
N HIS A 330 11.54 4.33 7.42
CA HIS A 330 12.31 4.05 8.63
C HIS A 330 13.10 5.30 9.06
N PRO A 331 13.20 5.61 10.37
CA PRO A 331 13.93 6.79 10.86
C PRO A 331 15.39 6.88 10.40
N ASP A 332 16.08 5.74 10.31
CA ASP A 332 17.47 5.68 9.83
C ASP A 332 17.61 5.75 8.29
N GLY A 333 16.52 5.70 7.53
CA GLY A 333 16.57 5.65 6.07
C GLY A 333 17.32 6.83 5.43
N PRO A 334 17.01 8.10 5.76
CA PRO A 334 17.75 9.27 5.27
C PRO A 334 19.25 9.22 5.62
N LYS A 335 19.58 8.75 6.83
CA LYS A 335 20.97 8.60 7.28
C LYS A 335 21.71 7.55 6.44
N MET A 336 21.10 6.40 6.18
CA MET A 336 21.71 5.34 5.38
C MET A 336 21.80 5.70 3.90
N LEU A 337 20.83 6.45 3.38
CA LEU A 337 20.89 7.05 2.04
C LEU A 337 22.09 8.01 1.92
N LYS A 338 22.29 8.88 2.91
CA LYS A 338 23.45 9.77 2.97
C LYS A 338 24.76 8.98 3.01
N GLU A 339 24.86 7.97 3.87
CA GLU A 339 26.05 7.13 3.99
C GLU A 339 26.39 6.41 2.67
N LEU A 340 25.38 5.89 1.96
CA LEU A 340 25.55 5.30 0.63
C LEU A 340 26.07 6.31 -0.38
N SER A 341 25.46 7.49 -0.44
CA SER A 341 25.84 8.56 -1.36
C SER A 341 27.28 9.02 -1.11
N GLU A 342 27.68 9.17 0.15
CA GLU A 342 29.03 9.61 0.53
C GLU A 342 30.08 8.52 0.29
N LYS A 343 29.81 7.28 0.71
CA LYS A 343 30.77 6.19 0.58
C LYS A 343 31.11 5.88 -0.87
N SER A 344 30.11 5.86 -1.75
CA SER A 344 30.29 5.50 -3.16
C SER A 344 30.27 6.69 -4.13
N GLN A 345 30.18 7.92 -3.60
CA GLN A 345 30.14 9.19 -4.33
C GLN A 345 29.05 9.21 -5.41
N ILE A 346 27.81 8.90 -5.02
CA ILE A 346 26.69 8.77 -5.95
C ILE A 346 25.74 9.98 -5.83
N PRO A 347 25.40 10.68 -6.92
CA PRO A 347 24.39 11.74 -6.91
C PRO A 347 22.99 11.17 -6.64
N VAL A 348 22.16 11.95 -5.95
CA VAL A 348 20.86 11.51 -5.44
C VAL A 348 19.73 12.36 -6.03
N THR A 349 18.75 11.72 -6.65
CA THR A 349 17.47 12.34 -7.00
C THR A 349 16.33 11.69 -6.23
N THR A 350 15.28 12.45 -5.93
CA THR A 350 14.13 12.02 -5.14
C THR A 350 12.83 12.11 -5.94
N THR A 351 11.86 11.24 -5.64
CA THR A 351 10.47 11.47 -6.09
C THR A 351 9.86 12.64 -5.31
N LEU A 352 8.70 13.13 -5.77
CA LEU A 352 7.87 14.05 -4.98
C LEU A 352 7.63 13.55 -3.54
N GLN A 353 7.34 12.26 -3.38
CA GLN A 353 7.08 11.65 -2.07
C GLN A 353 8.36 11.27 -1.31
N GLY A 354 9.54 11.42 -1.92
CA GLY A 354 10.85 11.21 -1.31
C GLY A 354 11.54 12.52 -0.91
N LEU A 355 10.94 13.69 -1.18
CA LEU A 355 11.47 14.99 -0.75
C LEU A 355 11.66 15.01 0.78
N GLY A 356 12.80 15.57 1.22
CA GLY A 356 13.26 15.52 2.60
C GLY A 356 14.02 14.25 2.98
N GLY A 357 14.06 13.22 2.12
CA GLY A 357 14.87 12.01 2.35
C GLY A 357 16.37 12.21 2.15
N TYR A 358 16.77 13.28 1.45
CA TYR A 358 18.15 13.66 1.21
C TYR A 358 18.29 15.18 1.36
N ASP A 359 19.45 15.64 1.83
CA ASP A 359 19.74 17.07 1.97
C ASP A 359 19.93 17.71 0.59
N GLU A 360 19.01 18.60 0.22
CA GLU A 360 19.02 19.27 -1.06
C GLU A 360 20.11 20.35 -1.19
N LEU A 361 20.72 20.76 -0.06
CA LEU A 361 21.88 21.66 -0.06
C LEU A 361 23.19 20.94 -0.39
N ASP A 362 23.22 19.59 -0.35
CA ASP A 362 24.38 18.82 -0.76
C ASP A 362 24.59 18.94 -2.28
N GLU A 363 25.83 19.20 -2.71
CA GLU A 363 26.17 19.30 -4.13
C GLU A 363 25.84 18.05 -4.95
N LYS A 364 25.73 16.88 -4.30
CA LYS A 364 25.32 15.60 -4.91
C LYS A 364 23.81 15.49 -5.12
N SER A 365 23.01 16.38 -4.52
CA SER A 365 21.56 16.44 -4.74
C SER A 365 21.23 16.82 -6.18
N LEU A 366 20.39 16.04 -6.83
CA LEU A 366 19.82 16.34 -8.14
C LEU A 366 18.39 16.92 -8.02
N HIS A 367 17.90 17.11 -6.80
CA HIS A 367 16.51 17.44 -6.50
C HIS A 367 15.50 16.44 -7.10
N MET A 368 14.23 16.86 -7.16
CA MET A 368 13.13 16.06 -7.70
C MET A 368 13.31 15.76 -9.20
N LEU A 369 13.10 14.51 -9.62
CA LEU A 369 12.96 14.11 -11.03
C LEU A 369 11.49 13.99 -11.48
N GLY A 370 11.29 13.82 -12.79
CA GLY A 370 10.00 13.51 -13.41
C GLY A 370 9.46 14.64 -14.28
N MET A 371 8.15 14.58 -14.57
CA MET A 371 7.43 15.48 -15.47
C MET A 371 7.66 16.97 -15.19
N HIS A 372 7.70 17.35 -13.91
CA HIS A 372 8.00 18.71 -13.44
C HIS A 372 9.25 18.73 -12.53
N GLY A 373 10.10 17.72 -12.65
CA GLY A 373 11.38 17.66 -11.96
C GLY A 373 12.44 18.57 -12.57
N SER A 374 13.60 18.60 -11.94
CA SER A 374 14.77 19.28 -12.47
C SER A 374 15.24 18.62 -13.77
N ALA A 375 15.67 19.45 -14.73
CA ALA A 375 16.19 18.94 -15.99
C ALA A 375 17.48 18.12 -15.76
N TYR A 376 18.33 18.52 -14.82
CA TYR A 376 19.57 17.79 -14.50
C TYR A 376 19.31 16.43 -13.85
N ALA A 377 18.26 16.25 -13.02
CA ALA A 377 17.88 14.92 -12.55
C ALA A 377 17.41 14.03 -13.70
N ASN A 378 16.52 14.56 -14.56
CA ASN A 378 16.00 13.82 -15.71
C ASN A 378 17.11 13.40 -16.67
N MET A 379 18.03 14.31 -17.00
CA MET A 379 19.20 14.01 -17.83
C MET A 379 20.13 12.99 -17.16
N SER A 380 20.37 13.12 -15.84
CA SER A 380 21.18 12.17 -15.10
C SER A 380 20.60 10.76 -15.15
N MET A 381 19.28 10.62 -15.01
CA MET A 381 18.59 9.32 -15.11
C MET A 381 18.66 8.70 -16.51
N GLN A 382 18.67 9.53 -17.56
CA GLN A 382 18.78 9.04 -18.94
C GLN A 382 20.21 8.61 -19.30
N GLU A 383 21.20 9.26 -18.69
CA GLU A 383 22.63 9.10 -18.97
C GLU A 383 23.36 8.16 -18.00
N ALA A 384 22.73 7.81 -16.89
CA ALA A 384 23.27 6.89 -15.89
C ALA A 384 23.48 5.49 -16.49
N ASP A 385 24.62 4.87 -16.14
CA ASP A 385 24.85 3.45 -16.45
C ASP A 385 24.28 2.53 -15.36
N LEU A 386 24.03 3.05 -14.16
CA LEU A 386 23.42 2.33 -13.05
C LEU A 386 22.39 3.21 -12.34
N ILE A 387 21.18 2.70 -12.16
CA ILE A 387 20.13 3.35 -11.36
C ILE A 387 19.87 2.50 -10.12
N LEU A 388 20.00 3.12 -8.95
CA LEU A 388 19.66 2.52 -7.66
C LEU A 388 18.28 3.04 -7.24
N ALA A 389 17.23 2.29 -7.54
CA ALA A 389 15.88 2.63 -7.13
C ALA A 389 15.65 2.19 -5.68
N LEU A 390 15.61 3.15 -4.76
CA LEU A 390 15.50 2.92 -3.32
C LEU A 390 14.09 3.28 -2.84
N GLY A 391 13.24 2.26 -2.65
CA GLY A 391 11.89 2.48 -2.12
C GLY A 391 11.00 3.30 -3.05
N ALA A 392 11.17 3.15 -4.37
CA ALA A 392 10.46 3.91 -5.40
C ALA A 392 9.78 2.97 -6.42
N ARG A 393 8.64 3.38 -6.97
CA ARG A 393 7.73 2.50 -7.74
C ARG A 393 7.65 2.75 -9.25
N PHE A 394 8.58 3.53 -9.81
CA PHE A 394 8.61 3.94 -11.23
C PHE A 394 7.24 4.43 -11.75
N ASP A 395 6.69 5.44 -11.08
CA ASP A 395 5.42 6.06 -11.49
C ASP A 395 5.52 6.68 -12.89
N ASP A 396 4.41 6.75 -13.62
CA ASP A 396 4.40 7.29 -14.98
C ASP A 396 4.74 8.79 -15.05
N ARG A 397 4.49 9.55 -13.97
CA ARG A 397 4.94 10.95 -13.82
C ARG A 397 6.45 11.06 -13.66
N ILE A 398 7.12 9.96 -13.31
CA ILE A 398 8.58 9.87 -13.24
C ILE A 398 9.15 9.38 -14.57
N THR A 399 8.67 8.24 -15.07
CA THR A 399 9.29 7.59 -16.25
C THR A 399 8.97 8.28 -17.57
N GLY A 400 7.86 9.01 -17.65
CA GLY A 400 7.35 9.53 -18.91
C GLY A 400 7.13 8.39 -19.92
N SER A 401 7.91 8.37 -21.00
CA SER A 401 7.88 7.27 -21.97
C SER A 401 8.73 6.09 -21.51
N VAL A 402 8.11 5.05 -20.94
CA VAL A 402 8.79 3.83 -20.44
C VAL A 402 9.76 3.21 -21.47
N PRO A 403 9.41 3.07 -22.77
CA PRO A 403 10.34 2.53 -23.77
C PRO A 403 11.60 3.39 -23.99
N ARG A 404 11.58 4.66 -23.61
CA ARG A 404 12.72 5.59 -23.71
C ARG A 404 13.39 5.91 -22.38
N PHE A 405 12.87 5.39 -21.27
CA PHE A 405 13.39 5.63 -19.92
C PHE A 405 14.73 4.92 -19.67
N ALA A 406 15.75 5.64 -19.21
CA ALA A 406 17.05 5.07 -18.82
C ALA A 406 17.75 4.18 -19.88
N PRO A 407 17.97 4.68 -21.11
CA PRO A 407 18.56 3.90 -22.20
C PRO A 407 20.00 3.45 -21.90
N GLN A 408 20.80 4.30 -21.24
CA GLN A 408 22.19 3.96 -20.92
C GLN A 408 22.28 2.87 -19.83
N ALA A 409 21.39 2.89 -18.84
CA ALA A 409 21.31 1.83 -17.84
C ALA A 409 20.90 0.49 -18.47
N ARG A 410 19.91 0.50 -19.38
CA ARG A 410 19.53 -0.72 -20.12
C ARG A 410 20.67 -1.28 -20.95
N LYS A 411 21.35 -0.44 -21.72
CA LYS A 411 22.54 -0.83 -22.49
C LYS A 411 23.64 -1.38 -21.59
N ALA A 412 23.87 -0.75 -20.43
CA ALA A 412 24.88 -1.19 -19.47
C ALA A 412 24.53 -2.54 -18.81
N ALA A 413 23.23 -2.85 -18.66
CA ALA A 413 22.78 -4.17 -18.21
C ALA A 413 23.11 -5.26 -19.23
N ASP A 414 22.84 -5.01 -20.52
CA ASP A 414 23.18 -5.94 -21.61
C ASP A 414 24.70 -6.20 -21.69
N GLU A 415 25.50 -5.18 -21.37
CA GLU A 415 26.96 -5.24 -21.33
C GLU A 415 27.53 -5.75 -19.99
N GLY A 416 26.67 -6.07 -19.01
CA GLY A 416 27.07 -6.61 -17.70
C GLY A 416 27.87 -5.64 -16.82
N ARG A 417 27.78 -4.33 -17.08
CA ARG A 417 28.56 -3.27 -16.37
C ARG A 417 27.69 -2.26 -15.61
N GLY A 418 26.38 -2.46 -15.58
CA GLY A 418 25.43 -1.56 -14.95
C GLY A 418 24.00 -2.10 -15.03
N GLY A 419 23.00 -1.22 -14.98
CA GLY A 419 21.59 -1.61 -15.04
C GLY A 419 20.67 -0.85 -14.09
N ILE A 420 19.58 -1.49 -13.71
CA ILE A 420 18.64 -0.98 -12.70
C ILE A 420 18.64 -1.95 -11.52
N VAL A 421 19.05 -1.48 -10.35
CA VAL A 421 18.92 -2.22 -9.09
C VAL A 421 17.71 -1.67 -8.34
N HIS A 422 16.75 -2.53 -8.03
CA HIS A 422 15.47 -2.12 -7.45
C HIS A 422 15.30 -2.70 -6.05
N PHE A 423 15.35 -1.82 -5.05
CA PHE A 423 15.02 -2.11 -3.65
C PHE A 423 13.55 -1.76 -3.42
N ASP A 424 12.70 -2.77 -3.23
CA ASP A 424 11.28 -2.60 -2.96
C ASP A 424 10.80 -3.66 -1.96
N ILE A 425 9.95 -3.25 -1.02
CA ILE A 425 9.37 -4.15 -0.03
C ILE A 425 8.20 -4.96 -0.60
N MET A 426 7.63 -4.54 -1.74
CA MET A 426 6.52 -5.21 -2.38
C MET A 426 6.94 -5.93 -3.66
N PRO A 427 6.88 -7.27 -3.70
CA PRO A 427 7.11 -8.04 -4.93
C PRO A 427 6.27 -7.56 -6.12
N LYS A 428 5.03 -7.11 -5.87
CA LYS A 428 4.12 -6.62 -6.92
C LYS A 428 4.64 -5.38 -7.67
N ASN A 429 5.57 -4.63 -7.10
CA ASN A 429 6.13 -3.43 -7.73
C ASN A 429 7.43 -3.73 -8.50
N ILE A 430 8.12 -4.83 -8.17
CA ILE A 430 9.33 -5.27 -8.84
C ILE A 430 8.96 -5.78 -10.24
N ASN A 431 9.72 -5.39 -11.26
CA ASN A 431 9.48 -5.74 -12.68
C ASN A 431 8.09 -5.36 -13.22
N LYS A 432 7.36 -4.47 -12.53
CA LYS A 432 6.01 -4.06 -12.93
C LYS A 432 6.02 -3.07 -14.10
N VAL A 433 6.90 -2.07 -14.05
CA VAL A 433 6.97 -0.98 -15.04
C VAL A 433 8.26 -1.03 -15.83
N VAL A 434 9.38 -1.22 -15.14
CA VAL A 434 10.72 -1.39 -15.72
C VAL A 434 11.31 -2.69 -15.23
N GLN A 435 12.05 -3.39 -16.10
CA GLN A 435 12.77 -4.59 -15.74
C GLN A 435 13.98 -4.21 -14.88
N ALA A 436 14.06 -4.75 -13.67
CA ALA A 436 15.22 -4.66 -12.82
C ALA A 436 16.30 -5.65 -13.30
N THR A 437 17.54 -5.19 -13.34
CA THR A 437 18.72 -6.04 -13.53
C THR A 437 18.96 -6.88 -12.29
N GLU A 438 18.84 -6.27 -11.11
CA GLU A 438 18.83 -6.97 -9.83
C GLU A 438 17.70 -6.42 -8.95
N ALA A 439 16.97 -7.33 -8.31
CA ALA A 439 15.87 -7.00 -7.43
C ALA A 439 16.24 -7.38 -5.99
N VAL A 440 16.09 -6.43 -5.06
CA VAL A 440 16.36 -6.64 -3.64
C VAL A 440 15.07 -6.45 -2.87
N GLU A 441 14.43 -7.57 -2.53
CA GLU A 441 13.17 -7.56 -1.78
C GLU A 441 13.40 -7.24 -0.30
N GLY A 442 12.49 -6.46 0.27
CA GLY A 442 12.40 -6.19 1.71
C GLY A 442 12.53 -4.71 2.05
N ASP A 443 12.66 -4.42 3.34
CA ASP A 443 12.86 -3.05 3.82
C ASP A 443 14.16 -2.47 3.25
N VAL A 444 14.06 -1.29 2.63
CA VAL A 444 15.19 -0.66 1.96
C VAL A 444 16.29 -0.29 2.95
N THR A 445 15.92 0.19 4.14
CA THR A 445 16.87 0.64 5.17
C THR A 445 17.65 -0.54 5.74
N ALA A 446 16.97 -1.63 6.10
CA ALA A 446 17.60 -2.87 6.52
C ALA A 446 18.51 -3.46 5.44
N ASN A 447 18.09 -3.43 4.18
CA ASN A 447 18.90 -3.92 3.06
C ASN A 447 20.12 -3.04 2.78
N LEU A 448 20.02 -1.72 2.97
CA LEU A 448 21.18 -0.82 2.91
C LEU A 448 22.22 -1.17 3.98
N GLY A 449 21.80 -1.61 5.17
CA GLY A 449 22.72 -2.04 6.24
C GLY A 449 23.54 -3.27 5.89
N LEU A 450 23.00 -4.13 5.03
CA LEU A 450 23.69 -5.31 4.50
C LEU A 450 24.54 -4.98 3.27
N LEU A 451 24.15 -3.95 2.51
CA LEU A 451 24.82 -3.50 1.30
C LEU A 451 26.09 -2.69 1.62
N LEU A 452 25.98 -1.70 2.50
CA LEU A 452 27.05 -0.74 2.80
C LEU A 452 28.40 -1.39 3.12
N PRO A 453 28.50 -2.48 3.93
CA PRO A 453 29.78 -3.14 4.18
C PRO A 453 30.47 -3.74 2.95
N ARG A 454 29.71 -4.02 1.88
CA ARG A 454 30.21 -4.64 0.63
C ARG A 454 30.67 -3.62 -0.41
N LEU A 455 30.44 -2.34 -0.16
CA LEU A 455 30.80 -1.26 -1.08
C LEU A 455 32.23 -0.80 -0.89
N GLU A 456 32.92 -0.56 -2.01
CA GLU A 456 34.21 0.11 -2.04
C GLU A 456 34.03 1.61 -1.78
N ALA A 457 34.92 2.18 -0.97
CA ALA A 457 34.96 3.63 -0.80
C ALA A 457 35.46 4.28 -2.11
N ARG A 458 34.77 5.33 -2.55
CA ARG A 458 35.16 6.15 -3.70
C ARG A 458 35.42 7.58 -3.25
N THR A 459 36.36 8.21 -3.93
CA THR A 459 36.62 9.65 -3.85
C THR A 459 35.86 10.38 -4.96
N ARG A 460 35.71 11.69 -4.84
CA ARG A 460 35.05 12.49 -5.88
C ARG A 460 35.81 12.44 -7.21
N ASP A 461 37.13 12.28 -7.16
CA ASP A 461 37.99 12.17 -8.34
C ASP A 461 37.72 10.88 -9.14
N ASP A 462 37.35 9.78 -8.47
CA ASP A 462 36.97 8.52 -9.13
C ASP A 462 35.75 8.67 -10.05
N ARG A 463 34.95 9.72 -9.85
CA ARG A 463 33.74 10.04 -10.62
C ARG A 463 33.73 11.46 -11.16
N LYS A 464 34.91 12.06 -11.35
CA LYS A 464 35.06 13.46 -11.76
C LYS A 464 34.29 13.78 -13.04
N GLU A 465 34.46 12.97 -14.09
CA GLU A 465 33.77 13.16 -15.37
C GLU A 465 32.24 13.19 -15.21
N TRP A 466 31.72 12.33 -14.32
CA TRP A 466 30.28 12.27 -14.08
C TRP A 466 29.77 13.51 -13.35
N PHE A 467 30.47 13.93 -12.30
CA PHE A 467 30.11 15.13 -11.55
C PHE A 467 30.29 16.42 -12.37
N ASP A 468 31.29 16.49 -13.24
CA ASP A 468 31.48 17.63 -14.15
C ASP A 468 30.30 17.74 -15.12
N GLN A 469 29.83 16.62 -15.68
CA GLN A 469 28.65 16.59 -16.54
C GLN A 469 27.38 17.05 -15.79
N ILE A 470 27.17 16.55 -14.57
CA ILE A 470 26.04 16.95 -13.72
C ILE A 470 26.09 18.44 -13.38
N LYS A 471 27.27 18.94 -13.00
CA LYS A 471 27.48 20.35 -12.67
C LYS A 471 27.14 21.24 -13.87
N ALA A 472 27.62 20.88 -15.06
CA ALA A 472 27.29 21.59 -16.29
C ALA A 472 25.78 21.61 -16.58
N TRP A 473 25.04 20.53 -16.29
CA TRP A 473 23.58 20.53 -16.41
C TRP A 473 22.87 21.38 -15.36
N LYS A 474 23.34 21.38 -14.11
CA LYS A 474 22.80 22.24 -13.05
C LYS A 474 22.92 23.72 -13.40
N GLU A 475 24.10 24.11 -13.89
CA GLU A 475 24.37 25.50 -14.33
C GLU A 475 23.54 25.88 -15.56
N ARG A 476 23.40 24.97 -16.53
CA ARG A 476 22.68 25.24 -17.77
C ARG A 476 21.17 25.25 -17.61
N PHE A 477 20.62 24.43 -16.70
CA PHE A 477 19.18 24.23 -16.56
C PHE A 477 18.69 24.42 -15.12
N PRO A 478 18.82 25.63 -14.55
CA PRO A 478 18.20 25.94 -13.27
C PRO A 478 16.66 26.02 -13.41
N TRP A 479 15.95 26.12 -12.28
CA TRP A 479 14.52 26.46 -12.28
C TRP A 479 14.31 27.95 -12.59
N ALA A 480 14.56 28.31 -13.85
CA ALA A 480 14.36 29.66 -14.35
C ALA A 480 12.87 29.96 -14.55
N TYR A 481 12.48 31.19 -14.23
CA TYR A 481 11.15 31.73 -14.49
C TYR A 481 11.26 33.25 -14.70
N GLU A 482 10.27 33.83 -15.37
CA GLU A 482 10.16 35.28 -15.56
C GLU A 482 9.86 35.97 -14.22
N LYS A 483 10.74 36.89 -13.81
CA LYS A 483 10.61 37.64 -12.56
C LYS A 483 9.51 38.70 -12.65
N GLU A 484 9.16 39.27 -11.50
CA GLU A 484 8.28 40.43 -11.39
C GLU A 484 8.84 41.63 -12.17
N ASP A 485 8.05 42.22 -13.08
CA ASP A 485 8.47 43.32 -13.96
C ASP A 485 8.33 44.72 -13.33
N GLY A 486 8.16 44.79 -12.00
CA GLY A 486 8.11 46.04 -11.24
C GLY A 486 7.10 46.03 -10.07
N PRO A 487 6.98 47.16 -9.35
CA PRO A 487 6.22 47.25 -8.10
C PRO A 487 4.71 46.99 -8.22
N HIS A 488 4.15 47.11 -9.43
CA HIS A 488 2.74 46.89 -9.72
C HIS A 488 2.44 45.53 -10.35
N SER A 489 3.48 44.71 -10.57
CA SER A 489 3.29 43.36 -11.10
C SER A 489 2.70 42.44 -10.02
N LEU A 490 1.90 41.46 -10.44
CA LEU A 490 1.40 40.42 -9.54
C LEU A 490 2.57 39.54 -9.10
N ILE A 491 2.52 39.10 -7.84
CA ILE A 491 3.52 38.18 -7.27
C ILE A 491 3.57 36.91 -8.12
N LYS A 492 4.76 36.54 -8.59
CA LYS A 492 4.98 35.26 -9.28
C LYS A 492 4.95 34.14 -8.24
N PRO A 493 4.23 33.03 -8.48
CA PRO A 493 4.07 31.97 -7.49
C PRO A 493 5.41 31.36 -7.05
N GLN A 494 6.40 31.30 -7.95
CA GLN A 494 7.75 30.82 -7.66
C GLN A 494 8.48 31.74 -6.66
N THR A 495 8.31 33.05 -6.79
CA THR A 495 8.87 34.04 -5.85
C THR A 495 8.25 33.86 -4.47
N ALA A 496 6.94 33.64 -4.39
CA ALA A 496 6.25 33.40 -3.13
C ALA A 496 6.77 32.14 -2.40
N ILE A 497 6.97 31.02 -3.12
CA ILE A 497 7.51 29.79 -2.55
C ILE A 497 8.98 29.97 -2.13
N SER A 498 9.79 30.65 -2.93
CA SER A 498 11.20 30.90 -2.59
C SER A 498 11.32 31.74 -1.32
N MET A 499 10.55 32.82 -1.22
CA MET A 499 10.50 33.67 -0.03
C MET A 499 10.04 32.90 1.20
N LEU A 500 8.99 32.07 1.08
CA LEU A 500 8.55 31.23 2.19
C LEU A 500 9.66 30.28 2.65
N SER A 501 10.33 29.62 1.70
CA SER A 501 11.46 28.73 1.98
C SER A 501 12.54 29.46 2.77
N ASP A 502 12.99 30.63 2.29
CA ASP A 502 14.03 31.43 2.94
C ASP A 502 13.66 31.89 4.35
N LEU A 503 12.38 32.19 4.59
CA LEU A 503 11.87 32.61 5.91
C LEU A 503 11.75 31.47 6.92
N THR A 504 11.67 30.22 6.45
CA THR A 504 11.47 29.03 7.29
C THR A 504 12.68 28.10 7.35
N ALA A 505 13.77 28.47 6.67
CA ALA A 505 15.01 27.69 6.56
C ALA A 505 15.78 27.56 7.88
#